data_AF-A0A938CP58-F1
#
_entry.id   AF-A0A938CP58-F1
#
_cell.length_a   1.000
_cell.length_b   1.000
_cell.length_c   1.000
_cell.angle_alpha   90.00
_cell.angle_beta   90.00
_cell.angle_gamma   90.00
#
_symmetry.space_group_name_H-M   'P 1'
#
loop_
_entity.id
_entity.type
_entity.pdbx_description
1 polymer ?
#
loop_
_entity_poly.entity_id
_entity_poly.type
_entity_poly.pdbx_seq_one_letter_code
_entity_poly.pdbx_strand_id
1 'polypeptide(L)'
;MMIALGWVICGLGVAARAQDAPANLIPNGGFEVDAGDDGMADSWRFSGNESVQVTWSREAGIEGEFSQKLDCTAFERTSPSSHVMLAMNDGFALREGQ
;
A
#
# COMPACT_ATOMS: atom_id res chain seq x y z
N MET A 1 52.18 21.32 -44.09
CA MET A 1 51.86 20.40 -42.98
C MET A 1 50.52 20.84 -42.40
N MET A 2 49.42 20.23 -42.85
CA MET A 2 48.04 20.58 -42.44
C MET A 2 47.53 19.52 -41.46
N ILE A 3 46.90 20.00 -40.39
CA ILE A 3 46.51 19.24 -39.20
C ILE A 3 45.16 18.53 -39.43
N ALA A 4 45.02 17.37 -38.79
CA ALA A 4 44.06 16.30 -39.01
C ALA A 4 42.55 16.68 -38.97
N LEU A 5 41.78 15.97 -39.80
CA LEU A 5 40.31 15.89 -39.78
C LEU A 5 39.85 15.07 -38.57
N GLY A 6 39.20 15.72 -37.60
CA GLY A 6 38.55 15.05 -36.47
C GLY A 6 37.23 14.42 -36.88
N TRP A 7 37.08 13.12 -36.67
CA TRP A 7 35.83 12.39 -36.87
C TRP A 7 34.85 12.71 -35.75
N VAL A 8 33.67 13.24 -36.10
CA VAL A 8 32.55 13.37 -35.17
C VAL A 8 31.86 12.01 -35.07
N ILE A 9 32.07 11.31 -33.96
CA ILE A 9 31.28 10.13 -33.63
C ILE A 9 29.92 10.62 -33.14
N CYS A 10 28.91 10.49 -33.98
CA CYS A 10 27.52 10.78 -33.65
C CYS A 10 27.01 9.67 -32.71
N GLY A 11 27.13 9.89 -31.40
CA GLY A 11 26.57 8.99 -30.39
C GLY A 11 25.05 9.07 -30.39
N LEU A 12 24.38 8.13 -31.05
CA LEU A 12 22.95 7.88 -30.87
C LEU A 12 22.73 7.26 -29.48
N GLY A 13 22.59 8.11 -28.47
CA GLY A 13 22.13 7.71 -27.15
C GLY A 13 20.66 7.31 -27.23
N VAL A 14 20.37 6.01 -27.18
CA VAL A 14 19.00 5.52 -27.00
C VAL A 14 18.62 5.81 -25.55
N ALA A 15 17.87 6.88 -25.32
CA ALA A 15 17.32 7.17 -24.00
C ALA A 15 16.31 6.08 -23.66
N ALA A 16 16.73 5.13 -22.81
CA ALA A 16 15.81 4.21 -22.16
C ALA A 16 14.81 5.05 -21.37
N ARG A 17 13.54 4.99 -21.77
CA ARG A 17 12.47 5.63 -21.01
C ARG A 17 12.25 4.75 -19.78
N ALA A 18 12.65 5.24 -18.62
CA ALA A 18 12.17 4.68 -17.37
C ALA A 18 10.64 4.81 -17.41
N GLN A 19 9.95 3.68 -17.51
CA GLN A 19 8.51 3.66 -17.34
C GLN A 19 8.30 3.87 -15.84
N ASP A 20 7.73 5.02 -15.46
CA ASP A 20 7.36 5.27 -14.07
C ASP A 20 6.48 4.10 -13.62
N ALA A 21 6.94 3.39 -12.58
CA ALA A 21 6.11 2.38 -11.96
C ALA A 21 4.81 3.06 -11.51
N PRO A 22 3.64 2.42 -11.70
CA PRO A 22 2.39 3.00 -11.26
C PRO A 22 2.50 3.39 -9.79
N ALA A 23 2.07 4.61 -9.46
CA ALA A 23 2.11 5.12 -8.10
C ALA A 23 1.36 4.17 -7.17
N ASN A 24 1.96 3.82 -6.02
CA ASN A 24 1.30 3.00 -5.02
C ASN A 24 0.02 3.72 -4.54
N LEU A 25 -1.13 3.12 -4.79
CA LEU A 25 -2.43 3.67 -4.42
C LEU A 25 -2.81 3.36 -2.97
N ILE A 26 -2.01 2.58 -2.24
CA ILE A 26 -2.25 2.19 -0.86
C ILE A 26 -1.53 3.16 0.09
N PRO A 27 -2.16 4.27 0.53
CA PRO A 27 -1.62 5.11 1.57
C PRO A 27 -1.37 4.30 2.84
N ASN A 28 -0.24 4.59 3.50
CA ASN A 28 0.13 3.96 4.77
C ASN A 28 0.04 2.42 4.73
N GLY A 29 0.44 1.81 3.60
CA GLY A 29 0.40 0.36 3.43
C GLY A 29 1.32 -0.44 4.36
N GLY A 30 2.30 0.24 4.97
CA GLY A 30 3.17 -0.32 6.01
C GLY A 30 2.65 -0.14 7.44
N PHE A 31 1.50 0.52 7.65
CA PHE A 31 0.89 0.72 8.98
C PHE A 31 1.70 1.58 9.97
N GLU A 32 2.65 2.36 9.48
CA GLU A 32 3.62 3.08 10.30
C GLU A 32 3.03 4.34 10.94
N VAL A 33 1.97 4.89 10.36
CA VAL A 33 1.34 6.15 10.79
C VAL A 33 0.01 5.89 11.49
N ASP A 34 -0.18 6.53 12.64
CA ASP A 34 -1.41 6.57 13.45
C ASP A 34 -1.29 7.85 14.28
N ALA A 35 -1.68 8.97 13.68
CA ALA A 35 -1.60 10.26 14.33
C ALA A 35 -2.65 10.43 15.43
N GLY A 36 -3.70 9.59 15.41
CA GLY A 36 -4.77 9.57 16.39
C GLY A 36 -4.42 8.85 17.69
N ASP A 37 -3.39 8.01 17.68
CA ASP A 37 -2.98 7.11 18.77
C ASP A 37 -4.14 6.21 19.24
N ASP A 38 -4.96 5.74 18.29
CA ASP A 38 -6.13 4.89 18.55
C ASP A 38 -5.87 3.40 18.28
N GLY A 39 -4.64 3.07 17.88
CA GLY A 39 -4.21 1.70 17.59
C GLY A 39 -4.63 1.20 16.21
N MET A 40 -5.27 2.03 15.38
CA MET A 40 -5.54 1.76 13.97
C MET A 40 -4.64 2.64 13.11
N ALA A 41 -3.95 2.02 12.15
CA ALA A 41 -3.17 2.77 11.18
C ALA A 41 -4.04 3.76 10.40
N ASP A 42 -3.56 4.99 10.23
CA ASP A 42 -4.27 6.04 9.50
C ASP A 42 -4.65 5.57 8.09
N SER A 43 -5.87 5.89 7.65
CA SER A 43 -6.51 5.44 6.38
C SER A 43 -7.01 3.99 6.37
N TRP A 44 -6.80 3.24 7.45
CA TRP A 44 -7.31 1.88 7.59
C TRP A 44 -8.50 1.82 8.55
N ARG A 45 -9.34 0.82 8.34
CA ARG A 45 -10.49 0.45 9.19
C ARG A 45 -10.66 -1.06 9.15
N PHE A 46 -11.53 -1.57 10.01
CA PHE A 46 -12.08 -2.91 9.81
C PHE A 46 -13.46 -2.81 9.16
N SER A 47 -13.81 -3.82 8.37
CA SER A 47 -15.12 -4.00 7.76
C SER A 47 -15.53 -5.46 7.90
N GLY A 48 -16.80 -5.72 8.18
CA GLY A 48 -17.25 -7.09 8.39
C GLY A 48 -18.66 -7.21 8.92
N ASN A 49 -18.97 -8.40 9.40
CA ASN A 49 -20.27 -8.77 9.95
C ASN A 49 -20.33 -8.51 11.47
N GLU A 50 -21.46 -8.01 11.95
CA GLU A 50 -21.69 -7.74 13.39
C GLU A 50 -21.63 -9.00 14.28
N SER A 51 -21.79 -10.19 13.70
CA SER A 51 -21.67 -11.47 14.41
C SER A 51 -20.22 -11.83 14.76
N VAL A 52 -19.26 -11.01 14.36
CA VAL A 52 -17.83 -11.17 14.67
C VAL A 52 -17.35 -9.88 15.35
N GLN A 53 -17.05 -9.98 16.64
CA GLN A 53 -16.54 -8.85 17.42
C GLN A 53 -15.02 -8.85 17.39
N VAL A 54 -14.44 -7.67 17.19
CA VAL A 54 -12.99 -7.50 17.13
C VAL A 54 -12.52 -6.34 17.98
N THR A 55 -11.30 -6.46 18.50
CA THR A 55 -10.47 -5.34 18.93
C THR A 55 -9.28 -5.20 17.98
N TRP A 56 -8.58 -4.07 18.01
CA TRP A 56 -7.45 -3.81 17.13
C TRP A 56 -6.29 -3.17 17.88
N SER A 57 -5.10 -3.36 17.31
CA SER A 57 -3.85 -2.76 17.78
C SER A 57 -2.83 -2.72 16.66
N ARG A 58 -1.85 -1.82 16.79
CA ARG A 58 -0.59 -1.89 16.06
C ARG A 58 0.41 -2.68 16.90
N GLU A 59 0.95 -3.74 16.32
CA GLU A 59 1.98 -4.59 16.93
C GLU A 59 3.32 -4.43 16.20
N ALA A 60 4.40 -4.95 16.77
CA ALA A 60 5.72 -4.91 16.14
C ALA A 60 5.70 -5.62 14.78
N GLY A 61 6.19 -4.94 13.75
CA GLY A 61 6.30 -5.45 12.39
C GLY A 61 7.51 -6.37 12.17
N ILE A 62 7.47 -7.11 11.06
CA ILE A 62 8.58 -7.97 10.61
C ILE A 62 9.47 -7.24 9.61
N GLU A 63 8.87 -6.59 8.62
CA GLU A 63 9.56 -5.85 7.55
C GLU A 63 9.54 -4.33 7.75
N GLY A 64 8.79 -3.88 8.77
CA GLY A 64 8.61 -2.49 9.19
C GLY A 64 8.53 -2.39 10.72
N GLU A 65 8.26 -1.20 11.25
CA GLU A 65 8.14 -1.02 12.71
C GLU A 65 6.81 -1.57 13.21
N PHE A 66 5.75 -1.45 12.39
CA PHE A 66 4.40 -1.86 12.77
C PHE A 66 3.75 -2.88 11.83
N SER A 67 2.74 -3.55 12.37
CA SER A 67 1.76 -4.37 11.65
C SER A 67 0.40 -4.17 12.28
N GLN A 68 -0.66 -4.11 11.47
CA GLN A 68 -2.03 -3.97 11.99
C GLN A 68 -2.61 -5.34 12.35
N LYS A 69 -3.10 -5.47 13.57
CA LYS A 69 -3.77 -6.69 14.06
C LYS A 69 -5.24 -6.45 14.31
N LEU A 70 -6.03 -7.48 13.99
CA LEU A 70 -7.43 -7.61 14.38
C LEU A 70 -7.54 -8.85 15.27
N ASP A 71 -7.88 -8.65 16.54
CA ASP A 71 -8.12 -9.72 17.51
C ASP A 71 -9.61 -10.01 17.58
N CYS A 72 -10.01 -11.22 17.15
CA CYS A 72 -11.38 -11.67 17.25
C CYS A 72 -11.72 -12.01 18.71
N THR A 73 -12.62 -11.25 19.33
CA THR A 73 -13.03 -11.42 20.73
C THR A 73 -14.30 -12.25 20.88
N ALA A 74 -15.14 -12.30 19.84
CA ALA A 74 -16.29 -13.19 19.77
C ALA A 74 -16.63 -13.53 18.31
N PHE A 75 -17.07 -14.77 18.06
CA PHE A 75 -17.47 -15.24 16.74
C PHE A 75 -18.76 -16.05 16.83
N GLU A 76 -19.76 -15.64 16.06
CA GLU A 76 -20.96 -16.41 15.78
C GLU A 76 -21.11 -16.58 14.27
N ARG A 77 -21.29 -17.84 13.83
CA ARG A 77 -21.52 -18.15 12.43
C ARG A 77 -22.99 -18.01 12.08
N THR A 78 -23.38 -16.81 11.67
CA THR A 78 -24.74 -16.48 11.19
C THR A 78 -24.89 -16.71 9.69
N SER A 79 -23.80 -16.64 8.92
CA SER A 79 -23.81 -16.86 7.47
C SER A 79 -22.43 -17.28 6.95
N PRO A 80 -22.31 -17.66 5.66
CA PRO A 80 -21.01 -17.80 5.00
C PRO A 80 -20.15 -16.53 5.01
N SER A 81 -20.76 -15.36 5.24
CA SER A 81 -20.10 -14.06 5.33
C SER A 81 -19.87 -13.59 6.76
N SER A 82 -19.90 -14.47 7.76
CA SER A 82 -19.44 -14.13 9.12
C SER A 82 -17.92 -13.99 9.14
N HIS A 83 -17.43 -12.78 8.84
CA HIS A 83 -16.01 -12.42 8.77
C HIS A 83 -15.80 -10.94 9.08
N VAL A 84 -14.55 -10.58 9.40
CA VAL A 84 -14.05 -9.21 9.47
C VAL A 84 -12.73 -9.16 8.70
N MET A 85 -12.47 -8.03 8.05
CA MET A 85 -11.27 -7.76 7.28
C MET A 85 -10.75 -6.37 7.60
N LEU A 86 -9.45 -6.18 7.44
CA LEU A 86 -8.87 -4.86 7.35
C LEU A 86 -9.18 -4.29 5.96
N ALA A 87 -9.63 -3.04 5.91
CA ALA A 87 -10.06 -2.37 4.70
C ALA A 87 -9.57 -0.92 4.69
N MET A 88 -9.38 -0.41 3.48
CA MET A 88 -9.09 0.99 3.25
C MET A 88 -10.38 1.68 2.79
N ASN A 89 -10.69 2.82 3.38
CA ASN A 89 -11.87 3.59 2.98
C ASN A 89 -11.50 4.58 1.87
N ASP A 90 -12.18 4.46 0.73
CA ASP A 90 -12.36 5.38 -0.40
C ASP A 90 -11.49 6.65 -0.39
N GLY A 91 -10.31 6.56 -1.00
CA GLY A 91 -9.41 7.72 -1.19
C GLY A 91 -9.01 8.00 -2.64
N PHE A 92 -9.35 7.13 -3.59
CA PHE A 92 -8.78 7.17 -4.93
C PHE A 92 -9.75 6.75 -6.02
N ALA A 93 -9.72 7.49 -7.13
CA ALA A 93 -10.47 7.18 -8.33
C ALA A 93 -9.71 6.13 -9.14
N LEU A 94 -10.33 4.97 -9.36
CA LEU A 94 -9.81 3.95 -10.26
C LEU A 94 -10.20 4.26 -11.71
N ARG A 95 -9.33 3.86 -12.64
CA ARG A 95 -9.59 3.88 -14.08
C ARG A 95 -9.50 2.44 -14.59
N GLU A 96 -10.26 2.14 -15.65
CA GLU A 96 -10.17 0.83 -16.29
C GLU A 96 -8.73 0.56 -16.76
N GLY A 97 -8.20 -0.60 -16.40
CA GLY A 97 -6.84 -1.02 -16.76
C GLY A 97 -5.73 -0.50 -15.84
N GLN A 98 -6.06 0.03 -14.66
CA GLN A 98 -5.11 0.50 -13.64
C GLN A 98 -5.15 -0.37 -12.38
#